data_AF-A0AAD7BRN9-F1
#
_entry.id   AF-A0AAD7BRN9-F1
#
_cell.length_a   1.000
_cell.length_b   1.000
_cell.length_c   1.000
_cell.angle_alpha   90.00
_cell.angle_beta   90.00
_cell.angle_gamma   90.00
#
_symmetry.space_group_name_H-M   'P 1'
#
loop_
_entity.id
_entity.type
_entity.pdbx_description
1 polymer ?
#
loop_
_entity_poly.entity_id
_entity_poly.type
_entity_poly.pdbx_seq_one_letter_code
_entity_poly.pdbx_strand_id
1 'polypeptide(L)'
;MCTDLAGVPAQYVRDNLCRSSMRAVTQAVNISLPNDSLPMELQVLLNAVIAADCPTHIFAVHSASAVAQKRRVALFPAHDLLFRLHCTRLPELPASRPSKSGEKAKTIPVVPLCLPSLETFPLLHAYLYTQNAPALLASLATPCEADLLRLAQHSRKVYGLWSNACALGVVDGLLYDAIKASWEATMRGMQACQT
;
A
#
# COMPACT_ATOMS: atom_id res chain seq x y z
N MET A 1 -8.68 -6.84 -25.38
CA MET A 1 -8.08 -5.58 -24.89
C MET A 1 -9.07 -4.48 -25.19
N CYS A 2 -9.67 -3.84 -24.18
CA CYS A 2 -10.59 -2.72 -24.40
C CYS A 2 -9.73 -1.46 -24.55
N THR A 3 -9.73 -0.84 -25.72
CA THR A 3 -8.96 0.36 -26.08
C THR A 3 -9.62 1.67 -25.63
N ASP A 4 -10.66 1.60 -24.78
CA ASP A 4 -11.62 2.69 -24.59
C ASP A 4 -11.28 3.68 -23.46
N LEU A 5 -10.01 3.71 -23.04
CA LEU A 5 -9.50 4.68 -22.05
C LEU A 5 -8.44 5.63 -22.65
N ALA A 6 -8.13 5.50 -23.94
CA ALA A 6 -7.19 6.38 -24.61
C ALA A 6 -7.73 7.82 -24.62
N GLY A 7 -7.00 8.75 -23.98
CA GLY A 7 -7.38 10.17 -23.91
C GLY A 7 -8.26 10.54 -22.71
N VAL A 8 -8.67 9.59 -21.87
CA VAL A 8 -9.38 9.91 -20.63
C VAL A 8 -8.39 10.47 -19.60
N PRO A 9 -8.63 11.67 -19.02
CA PRO A 9 -7.75 12.22 -18.00
C PRO A 9 -7.65 11.27 -16.80
N ALA A 10 -6.43 11.01 -16.32
CA ALA A 10 -6.22 10.12 -15.18
C ALA A 10 -7.03 10.52 -13.94
N GLN A 11 -7.29 11.83 -13.76
CA GLN A 11 -8.11 12.34 -12.68
C GLN A 11 -9.55 11.83 -12.75
N TYR A 12 -10.16 11.84 -13.94
CA TYR A 12 -11.51 11.33 -14.13
C TYR A 12 -11.61 9.85 -13.75
N VAL A 13 -10.61 9.03 -14.11
CA VAL A 13 -10.57 7.61 -13.72
C VAL A 13 -10.41 7.46 -12.21
N ARG A 14 -9.56 8.27 -11.57
CA ARG A 14 -9.39 8.23 -10.09
C ARG A 14 -10.67 8.55 -9.36
N ASP A 15 -11.45 9.51 -9.85
CA ASP A 15 -12.65 10.00 -9.20
C ASP A 15 -13.83 9.02 -9.36
N ASN A 16 -13.84 8.23 -10.43
CA ASN A 16 -14.94 7.31 -10.76
C ASN A 16 -14.63 5.83 -10.49
N LEU A 17 -13.43 5.50 -10.00
CA LEU A 17 -13.07 4.12 -9.69
C LEU A 17 -13.85 3.61 -8.46
N CYS A 18 -14.54 2.47 -8.59
CA CYS A 18 -15.20 1.80 -7.47
C CYS A 18 -14.17 1.13 -6.55
N ARG A 19 -13.64 1.89 -5.57
CA ARG A 19 -12.53 1.42 -4.71
C ARG A 19 -12.99 0.61 -3.49
N SER A 20 -14.25 0.75 -3.09
CA SER A 20 -14.79 0.14 -1.88
C SER A 20 -14.78 -1.39 -1.95
N SER A 21 -15.15 -1.94 -3.10
CA SER A 21 -15.15 -3.38 -3.34
C SER A 21 -13.73 -3.94 -3.44
N MET A 22 -12.84 -3.27 -4.18
CA MET A 22 -11.42 -3.64 -4.26
C MET A 22 -10.73 -3.65 -2.88
N ARG A 23 -11.07 -2.69 -2.01
CA ARG A 23 -10.56 -2.66 -0.62
C ARG A 23 -11.04 -3.86 0.19
N ALA A 24 -12.34 -4.20 0.10
CA ALA A 24 -12.89 -5.34 0.81
C ALA A 24 -12.16 -6.64 0.43
N VAL A 25 -11.82 -6.79 -0.85
CA VAL A 25 -11.06 -7.94 -1.34
C VAL A 25 -9.64 -7.99 -0.75
N THR A 26 -8.94 -6.86 -0.64
CA THR A 26 -7.59 -6.87 -0.02
C THR A 26 -7.58 -7.35 1.42
N GLN A 27 -8.69 -7.20 2.15
CA GLN A 27 -8.83 -7.69 3.52
C GLN A 27 -9.32 -9.14 3.59
N ALA A 28 -10.06 -9.59 2.57
CA ALA A 28 -10.62 -10.93 2.52
C ALA A 28 -9.64 -11.99 1.97
N VAL A 29 -8.66 -11.59 1.16
CA VAL A 29 -7.67 -12.51 0.59
C VAL A 29 -6.73 -13.01 1.68
N ASN A 30 -6.84 -14.30 1.99
CA ASN A 30 -5.89 -14.97 2.88
C ASN A 30 -4.69 -15.47 2.06
N ILE A 31 -3.49 -15.05 2.43
CA ILE A 31 -2.26 -15.44 1.76
C ILE A 31 -1.47 -16.36 2.68
N SER A 32 -1.39 -17.64 2.32
CA SER A 32 -0.49 -18.61 2.94
C SER A 32 0.71 -18.86 2.03
N LEU A 33 1.91 -18.81 2.61
CA LEU A 33 3.11 -19.23 1.92
C LEU A 33 3.22 -20.76 1.94
N PRO A 34 3.44 -21.43 0.80
CA PRO A 34 3.59 -22.88 0.78
C PRO A 34 4.83 -23.35 1.54
N ASN A 35 5.94 -22.59 1.46
CA ASN A 35 7.25 -22.91 2.00
C ASN A 35 7.95 -21.64 2.53
N ASP A 36 9.13 -21.80 3.14
CA ASP A 36 10.03 -20.72 3.60
C ASP A 36 10.64 -19.85 2.46
N SER A 37 10.37 -20.18 1.19
CA SER A 37 10.80 -19.40 0.02
C SER A 37 9.66 -18.57 -0.57
N LEU A 38 9.99 -17.39 -1.08
CA LEU A 38 9.01 -16.52 -1.75
C LEU A 38 8.70 -17.09 -3.15
N PRO A 39 7.46 -17.53 -3.42
CA PRO A 39 7.10 -18.01 -4.75
C PRO A 39 6.92 -16.84 -5.72
N MET A 40 7.04 -17.12 -7.03
CA MET A 40 6.77 -16.14 -8.09
C MET A 40 5.27 -15.98 -8.38
N GLU A 41 4.46 -16.95 -7.97
CA GLU A 41 3.01 -16.95 -8.15
C GLU A 41 2.34 -17.57 -6.93
N LEU A 42 1.12 -17.12 -6.60
CA LEU A 42 0.31 -17.65 -5.52
C LEU A 42 -1.09 -17.95 -6.01
N GLN A 43 -1.67 -19.05 -5.54
CA GLN A 43 -3.07 -19.36 -5.78
C GLN A 43 -3.93 -18.65 -4.74
N VAL A 44 -4.87 -17.82 -5.21
CA VAL A 44 -5.89 -17.19 -4.38
C VAL A 44 -7.21 -17.90 -4.61
N LEU A 45 -7.78 -18.43 -3.53
CA LEU A 45 -9.10 -19.06 -3.56
C LEU A 45 -10.17 -17.98 -3.77
N LEU A 46 -11.04 -18.23 -4.73
CA LEU A 46 -12.11 -17.32 -5.11
C LEU A 46 -13.39 -17.66 -4.35
N ASN A 47 -13.95 -16.66 -3.69
CA ASN A 47 -15.33 -16.66 -3.23
C ASN A 47 -16.11 -15.56 -3.99
N ALA A 48 -17.41 -15.42 -3.74
CA ALA A 48 -18.24 -14.44 -4.45
C ALA A 48 -17.72 -12.99 -4.34
N VAL A 49 -17.13 -12.62 -3.20
CA VAL A 49 -16.57 -11.28 -2.96
C VAL A 49 -15.25 -11.09 -3.71
N ILE A 50 -14.34 -12.06 -3.61
CA ILE A 50 -13.02 -12.01 -4.24
C ILE A 50 -13.12 -12.15 -5.76
N ALA A 51 -14.07 -12.91 -6.28
CA ALA A 51 -14.21 -13.13 -7.72
C ALA A 51 -14.58 -11.84 -8.47
N ALA A 52 -15.38 -10.96 -7.87
CA ALA A 52 -15.82 -9.70 -8.48
C ALA A 52 -14.68 -8.70 -8.67
N ASP A 53 -13.84 -8.53 -7.64
CA ASP A 53 -12.74 -7.57 -7.62
C ASP A 53 -11.42 -8.26 -7.24
N CYS A 54 -11.12 -9.33 -7.97
CA CYS A 54 -9.96 -10.16 -7.66
C CYS A 54 -8.67 -9.38 -7.88
N PRO A 55 -7.69 -9.46 -6.95
CA PRO A 55 -6.42 -8.79 -7.14
C PRO A 55 -5.74 -9.26 -8.42
N THR A 56 -4.97 -8.35 -8.99
CA THR A 56 -4.15 -8.66 -10.18
C THR A 56 -2.78 -9.17 -9.80
N HIS A 57 -2.25 -8.71 -8.66
CA HIS A 57 -0.89 -8.95 -8.20
C HIS A 57 -0.88 -9.14 -6.68
N ILE A 58 0.18 -9.75 -6.18
CA ILE A 58 0.55 -9.70 -4.77
C ILE A 58 1.91 -9.01 -4.68
N PHE A 59 1.99 -7.90 -3.96
CA PHE A 59 3.27 -7.26 -3.68
C PHE A 59 3.96 -7.95 -2.51
N ALA A 60 5.17 -8.46 -2.77
CA ALA A 60 6.10 -8.95 -1.78
C ALA A 60 7.00 -7.81 -1.33
N VAL A 61 6.52 -7.06 -0.35
CA VAL A 61 7.18 -5.85 0.13
C VAL A 61 8.29 -6.20 1.08
N HIS A 62 9.43 -5.58 0.89
CA HIS A 62 10.58 -5.74 1.77
C HIS A 62 11.36 -4.43 1.88
N SER A 63 12.10 -4.27 2.98
CA SER A 63 13.07 -3.17 3.12
C SER A 63 14.47 -3.64 2.75
N ALA A 64 15.27 -2.71 2.22
CA ALA A 64 16.68 -2.92 1.94
C ALA A 64 17.46 -3.04 3.26
N SER A 65 17.51 -4.24 3.83
CA SER A 65 18.47 -4.57 4.89
C SER A 65 19.68 -5.27 4.27
N ALA A 66 20.87 -4.69 4.51
CA ALA A 66 22.16 -5.22 4.10
C ALA A 66 22.74 -6.25 5.08
N VAL A 67 22.16 -6.36 6.29
CA VAL A 67 22.77 -7.09 7.42
C VAL A 67 22.09 -8.45 7.67
N ALA A 68 20.88 -8.68 7.15
CA ALA A 68 20.12 -9.89 7.43
C ALA A 68 20.29 -10.96 6.34
N GLN A 69 20.68 -12.19 6.74
CA GLN A 69 20.74 -13.36 5.85
C GLN A 69 19.35 -13.80 5.35
N LYS A 70 18.28 -13.58 6.14
CA LYS A 70 16.88 -13.76 5.74
C LYS A 70 16.17 -12.41 5.78
N ARG A 71 15.56 -12.02 4.65
CA ARG A 71 14.85 -10.74 4.54
C ARG A 71 13.41 -10.89 5.01
N ARG A 72 12.94 -9.96 5.85
CA ARG A 72 11.51 -9.86 6.22
C ARG A 72 10.72 -9.41 4.99
N VAL A 73 9.68 -10.15 4.67
CA VAL A 73 8.77 -9.87 3.55
C VAL A 73 7.34 -9.93 4.06
N ALA A 74 6.49 -9.01 3.60
CA ALA A 74 5.05 -9.08 3.80
C ALA A 74 4.33 -9.01 2.46
N LEU A 75 3.20 -9.73 2.36
CA LEU A 75 2.45 -9.93 1.12
C LEU A 75 1.18 -9.08 1.13
N PHE A 76 0.98 -8.30 0.07
CA PHE A 76 -0.15 -7.37 -0.04
C PHE A 76 -0.89 -7.58 -1.36
N PRO A 77 -2.18 -7.91 -1.34
CA PRO A 77 -2.99 -7.95 -2.56
C PRO A 77 -3.04 -6.57 -3.23
N ALA A 78 -2.91 -6.53 -4.56
CA ALA A 78 -2.83 -5.29 -5.31
C ALA A 78 -3.58 -5.35 -6.66
N HIS A 79 -4.19 -4.22 -6.98
CA HIS A 79 -4.76 -3.94 -8.30
C HIS A 79 -3.80 -3.01 -9.05
N ASP A 80 -3.26 -3.50 -10.17
CA ASP A 80 -2.34 -2.78 -11.05
C ASP A 80 -2.88 -1.40 -11.41
N LEU A 81 -4.15 -1.35 -11.83
CA LEU A 81 -4.85 -0.10 -12.17
C LEU A 81 -4.80 0.91 -11.02
N LEU A 82 -5.10 0.50 -9.78
CA LEU A 82 -5.11 1.42 -8.65
C LEU A 82 -3.71 1.98 -8.38
N PHE A 83 -2.69 1.13 -8.37
CA PHE A 83 -1.33 1.58 -8.10
C PHE A 83 -0.77 2.43 -9.24
N ARG A 84 -1.02 2.10 -10.52
CA ARG A 84 -0.56 2.93 -11.65
C ARG A 84 -1.25 4.29 -11.71
N LEU A 85 -2.49 4.41 -11.23
CA LEU A 85 -3.17 5.70 -11.18
C LEU A 85 -2.51 6.67 -10.20
N HIS A 86 -1.89 6.17 -9.13
CA HIS A 86 -1.33 7.00 -8.05
C HIS A 86 0.18 7.02 -8.01
N CYS A 87 0.86 5.96 -8.42
CA CYS A 87 2.30 5.75 -8.28
C CYS A 87 3.00 5.87 -9.63
N THR A 88 3.81 6.92 -9.80
CA THR A 88 4.56 7.19 -11.03
C THR A 88 5.86 6.39 -11.15
N ARG A 89 6.32 5.76 -10.06
CA ARG A 89 7.56 4.95 -10.01
C ARG A 89 7.29 3.48 -9.67
N LEU A 90 6.08 3.00 -9.98
CA LEU A 90 5.77 1.58 -9.85
C LEU A 90 6.63 0.78 -10.86
N PRO A 91 7.24 -0.36 -10.46
CA PRO A 91 7.94 -1.21 -11.42
C PRO A 91 6.98 -1.75 -12.48
N GLU A 92 7.52 -2.18 -13.61
CA GLU A 92 6.75 -2.92 -14.59
C GLU A 92 6.21 -4.21 -13.96
N LEU A 93 4.89 -4.39 -14.05
CA LEU A 93 4.21 -5.54 -13.50
C LEU A 93 4.02 -6.59 -14.60
N PRO A 94 4.21 -7.89 -14.30
CA PRO A 94 3.93 -8.96 -15.24
C PRO A 94 2.44 -9.00 -15.62
N ALA A 95 2.09 -9.64 -16.73
CA ALA A 95 0.69 -9.75 -17.12
C ALA A 95 -0.11 -10.61 -16.12
N SER A 96 -1.21 -10.08 -15.61
CA SER A 96 -2.18 -10.82 -14.79
C SER A 96 -3.36 -11.27 -15.63
N ARG A 97 -3.78 -12.53 -15.48
CA ARG A 97 -4.93 -13.07 -16.22
C ARG A 97 -6.24 -12.60 -15.55
N PRO A 98 -7.29 -12.26 -16.31
CA PRO A 98 -8.60 -11.99 -15.74
C PRO A 98 -9.21 -13.29 -15.17
N SER A 99 -10.00 -13.16 -14.10
CA SER A 99 -10.73 -14.29 -13.52
C SER A 99 -11.81 -14.77 -14.48
N LYS A 100 -11.99 -16.09 -14.61
CA LYS A 100 -13.06 -16.68 -15.41
C LYS A 100 -14.31 -16.95 -14.57
N SER A 101 -15.49 -16.90 -15.18
CA SER A 101 -16.74 -17.28 -14.50
C SER A 101 -16.66 -18.75 -14.07
N GLY A 102 -17.03 -19.04 -12.82
CA GLY A 102 -16.97 -20.38 -12.22
C GLY A 102 -15.59 -20.84 -11.77
N GLU A 103 -14.55 -20.01 -11.91
CA GLU A 103 -13.20 -20.32 -11.42
C GLU A 103 -13.18 -20.36 -9.89
N LYS A 104 -12.60 -21.41 -9.32
CA LYS A 104 -12.51 -21.61 -7.85
C LYS A 104 -11.24 -21.04 -7.24
N ALA A 105 -10.19 -20.87 -8.04
CA ALA A 105 -8.91 -20.37 -7.61
C ALA A 105 -8.22 -19.68 -8.79
N LYS A 106 -7.51 -18.58 -8.52
CA LYS A 106 -6.76 -17.82 -9.51
C LYS A 106 -5.30 -17.78 -9.15
N THR A 107 -4.44 -18.08 -10.11
CA THR A 107 -2.99 -17.86 -9.96
C THR A 107 -2.66 -16.39 -10.20
N ILE A 108 -2.02 -15.78 -9.22
CA ILE A 108 -1.67 -14.35 -9.19
C ILE A 108 -0.16 -14.20 -9.07
N PRO A 109 0.48 -13.38 -9.91
CA PRO A 109 1.92 -13.11 -9.81
C PRO A 109 2.28 -12.39 -8.51
N VAL A 110 3.40 -12.80 -7.93
CA VAL A 110 4.04 -12.17 -6.77
C VAL A 110 5.16 -11.27 -7.26
N VAL A 111 5.06 -9.98 -6.94
CA VAL A 111 6.00 -8.96 -7.41
C VAL A 111 6.81 -8.43 -6.22
N PRO A 112 8.13 -8.64 -6.19
CA PRO A 112 9.00 -8.04 -5.18
C PRO A 112 8.98 -6.51 -5.27
N LEU A 113 8.78 -5.85 -4.13
CA LEU A 113 8.76 -4.40 -4.05
C LEU A 113 9.67 -3.93 -2.90
N CYS A 114 10.83 -3.36 -3.26
CA CYS A 114 11.77 -2.82 -2.30
C CYS A 114 11.33 -1.42 -1.88
N LEU A 115 10.98 -1.23 -0.61
CA LEU A 115 10.56 0.06 -0.07
C LEU A 115 11.39 0.48 1.14
N PRO A 116 11.55 1.79 1.39
CA PRO A 116 12.29 2.30 2.54
C PRO A 116 11.83 1.72 3.88
N SER A 117 10.52 1.62 4.11
CA SER A 117 9.94 1.14 5.36
C SER A 117 8.86 0.08 5.12
N LEU A 118 9.12 -1.16 5.54
CA LEU A 118 8.13 -2.24 5.47
C LEU A 118 6.94 -1.94 6.41
N GLU A 119 7.23 -1.41 7.58
CA GLU A 119 6.30 -1.21 8.70
C GLU A 119 5.20 -0.19 8.38
N THR A 120 5.47 0.77 7.49
CA THR A 120 4.54 1.86 7.16
C THR A 120 3.82 1.64 5.84
N PHE A 121 4.22 0.64 5.04
CA PHE A 121 3.52 0.31 3.80
C PHE A 121 2.06 -0.08 3.99
N PRO A 122 1.63 -0.82 5.05
CA PRO A 122 0.21 -1.09 5.28
C PRO A 122 -0.66 0.17 5.35
N LEU A 123 -0.14 1.26 5.93
CA LEU A 123 -0.86 2.53 6.00
C LEU A 123 -0.99 3.19 4.63
N LEU A 124 0.10 3.19 3.85
CA LEU A 124 0.07 3.72 2.48
C LEU A 124 -0.87 2.90 1.59
N HIS A 125 -0.76 1.57 1.65
CA HIS A 125 -1.62 0.64 0.92
C HIS A 125 -3.09 0.90 1.25
N ALA A 126 -3.47 0.93 2.53
CA ALA A 126 -4.84 1.23 2.94
C ALA A 126 -5.32 2.61 2.46
N TYR A 127 -4.46 3.63 2.50
CA TYR A 127 -4.79 4.96 2.01
C TYR A 127 -5.00 5.00 0.49
N LEU A 128 -4.20 4.30 -0.32
CA LEU A 128 -4.37 4.29 -1.78
C LEU A 128 -5.74 3.70 -2.19
N TYR A 129 -6.24 2.72 -1.42
CA TYR A 129 -7.59 2.17 -1.62
C TYR A 129 -8.69 3.09 -1.09
N THR A 130 -8.50 3.72 0.07
CA THR A 130 -9.58 4.50 0.72
C THR A 130 -9.63 5.97 0.33
N GLN A 131 -8.48 6.56 0.01
CA GLN A 131 -8.26 8.00 -0.14
C GLN A 131 -8.82 8.82 1.03
N ASN A 132 -8.90 8.19 2.21
CA ASN A 132 -9.51 8.78 3.38
C ASN A 132 -8.42 9.48 4.20
N ALA A 133 -8.16 10.74 3.85
CA ALA A 133 -7.18 11.58 4.55
C ALA A 133 -7.50 11.74 6.05
N PRO A 134 -8.76 11.93 6.49
CA PRO A 134 -9.08 11.94 7.92
C PRO A 134 -8.67 10.66 8.66
N ALA A 135 -8.95 9.48 8.10
CA ALA A 135 -8.57 8.21 8.70
C ALA A 135 -7.05 7.99 8.72
N LEU A 136 -6.36 8.47 7.68
CA LEU A 136 -4.90 8.47 7.65
C LEU A 136 -4.33 9.38 8.73
N LEU A 137 -4.83 10.61 8.84
CA LEU A 137 -4.40 11.57 9.85
C LEU A 137 -4.62 11.02 11.26
N ALA A 138 -5.77 10.39 11.52
CA ALA A 138 -6.03 9.70 12.79
C ALA A 138 -5.00 8.59 13.08
N SER A 139 -4.62 7.82 12.05
CA SER A 139 -3.60 6.76 12.17
C SER A 139 -2.17 7.32 12.38
N LEU A 140 -1.97 8.59 12.02
CA LEU A 140 -0.73 9.34 12.17
C LEU A 140 -0.79 10.35 13.33
N ALA A 141 -1.87 10.37 14.12
CA ALA A 141 -2.03 11.34 15.19
C ALA A 141 -0.85 11.24 16.16
N THR A 142 -0.27 12.39 16.49
CA THR A 142 0.82 12.44 17.49
C THR A 142 0.23 12.02 18.84
N PRO A 143 0.83 11.06 19.56
CA PRO A 143 0.28 10.64 20.84
C PRO A 143 0.30 11.81 21.84
N CYS A 144 -0.80 11.98 22.58
CA CYS A 144 -0.88 12.95 23.68
C CYS A 144 0.07 12.53 24.80
N GLU A 145 0.72 13.50 25.46
CA GLU A 145 1.59 13.26 26.63
C GLU A 145 2.72 12.22 26.39
N ALA A 146 3.25 12.20 25.16
CA ALA A 146 4.35 11.32 24.80
C ALA A 146 5.69 11.84 25.33
N ASP A 147 6.51 10.94 25.89
CA ASP A 147 7.92 11.23 26.13
C ASP A 147 8.71 11.37 24.81
N LEU A 148 9.94 11.85 24.91
CA LEU A 148 10.83 12.07 23.77
C LEU A 148 11.07 10.78 22.96
N LEU A 149 11.12 9.60 23.61
CA LEU A 149 11.34 8.32 22.96
C LEU A 149 10.15 7.93 22.08
N ARG A 150 8.92 8.06 22.59
CA ARG A 150 7.69 7.79 21.85
C ARG A 150 7.51 8.77 20.70
N LEU A 151 7.83 10.05 20.90
CA LEU A 151 7.87 11.03 19.81
C LEU A 151 8.91 10.67 18.75
N ALA A 152 10.11 10.23 19.16
CA ALA A 152 11.17 9.79 18.23
C ALA A 152 10.75 8.54 17.43
N GLN A 153 10.09 7.57 18.06
CA GLN A 153 9.51 6.43 17.37
C GLN A 153 8.41 6.85 16.39
N HIS A 154 7.54 7.77 16.78
CA HIS A 154 6.48 8.29 15.91
C HIS A 154 7.03 9.06 14.71
N SER A 155 8.07 9.88 14.90
CA SER A 155 8.75 10.57 13.79
C SER A 155 9.28 9.59 12.73
N ARG A 156 9.83 8.44 13.15
CA ARG A 156 10.27 7.36 12.23
C ARG A 156 9.10 6.76 11.46
N LYS A 157 7.93 6.61 12.07
CA LYS A 157 6.70 6.15 11.41
C LYS A 157 6.23 7.14 10.35
N VAL A 158 6.14 8.43 10.69
CA VAL A 158 5.71 9.49 9.75
C VAL A 158 6.69 9.60 8.58
N TYR A 159 7.99 9.61 8.88
CA TYR A 159 9.05 9.62 7.87
C TYR A 159 9.03 8.38 6.97
N GLY A 160 8.83 7.19 7.55
CA GLY A 160 8.75 5.94 6.79
C GLY A 160 7.61 5.96 5.77
N LEU A 161 6.44 6.47 6.15
CA LEU A 161 5.30 6.62 5.25
C LEU A 161 5.61 7.60 4.11
N TRP A 162 6.15 8.78 4.44
CA TRP A 162 6.60 9.77 3.45
C TRP A 162 7.61 9.17 2.47
N SER A 163 8.63 8.48 3.00
CA SER A 163 9.70 7.89 2.21
C SER A 163 9.18 6.81 1.26
N ASN A 164 8.26 5.95 1.71
CA ASN A 164 7.57 5.00 0.85
C ASN A 164 6.78 5.69 -0.26
N ALA A 165 6.03 6.75 0.06
CA ALA A 165 5.26 7.51 -0.93
C ALA A 165 6.18 8.14 -1.99
N CYS A 166 7.32 8.69 -1.58
CA CYS A 166 8.34 9.20 -2.51
C CYS A 166 9.00 8.10 -3.36
N ALA A 167 9.27 6.93 -2.77
CA ALA A 167 9.85 5.80 -3.48
C ALA A 167 8.93 5.29 -4.59
N LEU A 168 7.61 5.27 -4.33
CA LEU A 168 6.59 4.90 -5.32
C LEU A 168 6.19 6.06 -6.24
N GLY A 169 6.64 7.27 -5.97
CA GLY A 169 6.26 8.47 -6.72
C GLY A 169 4.76 8.74 -6.65
N VAL A 170 4.18 8.66 -5.45
CA VAL A 170 2.75 8.89 -5.23
C VAL A 170 2.37 10.34 -5.58
N VAL A 171 1.30 10.54 -6.34
CA VAL A 171 0.80 11.86 -6.75
C VAL A 171 -0.55 12.13 -6.09
N ASP A 172 -0.52 12.60 -4.85
CA ASP A 172 -1.73 12.87 -4.05
C ASP A 172 -1.44 13.98 -3.03
N GLY A 173 -2.05 15.16 -3.20
CA GLY A 173 -1.84 16.30 -2.30
C GLY A 173 -2.38 16.04 -0.88
N LEU A 174 -3.54 15.40 -0.76
CA LEU A 174 -4.17 15.12 0.53
C LEU A 174 -3.33 14.17 1.40
N LEU A 175 -2.66 13.20 0.76
CA LEU A 175 -1.69 12.32 1.41
C LEU A 175 -0.55 13.14 2.03
N TYR A 176 0.08 14.01 1.24
CA TYR A 176 1.22 14.80 1.69
C TYR A 176 0.83 15.83 2.75
N ASP A 177 -0.36 16.43 2.66
CA ASP A 177 -0.89 17.33 3.67
C ASP A 177 -1.10 16.61 5.01
N ALA A 178 -1.67 15.40 5.01
CA ALA A 178 -1.85 14.60 6.21
C ALA A 178 -0.51 14.20 6.87
N ILE A 179 0.48 13.80 6.05
CA ILE A 179 1.84 13.48 6.49
C ILE A 179 2.49 14.72 7.11
N LYS A 180 2.42 15.88 6.44
CA LYS A 180 3.00 17.14 6.90
C LYS A 180 2.39 17.58 8.22
N ALA A 181 1.07 17.57 8.34
CA ALA A 181 0.37 17.93 9.57
C ALA A 181 0.81 17.06 10.76
N SER A 182 0.94 15.75 10.56
CA SER A 182 1.42 14.82 11.58
C SER A 182 2.89 15.07 11.95
N TRP A 183 3.76 15.32 10.96
CA TRP A 183 5.17 15.64 11.18
C TRP A 183 5.34 16.90 12.03
N GLU A 184 4.66 17.99 11.66
CA GLU A 184 4.73 19.25 12.40
C GLU A 184 4.24 19.11 13.84
N ALA A 185 3.15 18.36 14.07
CA ALA A 185 2.67 18.07 15.41
C ALA A 185 3.70 17.28 16.24
N THR A 186 4.37 16.31 15.63
CA THR A 186 5.43 15.52 16.27
C THR A 186 6.61 16.39 16.66
N MET A 187 7.06 17.26 15.77
CA MET A 187 8.21 18.15 16.01
C MET A 187 7.90 19.18 17.11
N ARG A 188 6.68 19.73 17.14
CA ARG A 188 6.24 20.59 18.25
C ARG A 188 6.28 19.87 19.59
N GLY A 189 5.80 18.62 19.63
CA GLY A 189 5.88 17.79 20.84
C GLY A 189 7.33 17.58 21.31
N MET A 190 8.25 17.28 20.38
CA MET A 190 9.67 17.08 20.72
C MET A 190 10.33 18.34 21.28
N GLN A 191 10.02 19.51 20.71
CA GLN A 191 10.54 20.78 21.19
C GLN A 191 10.04 21.11 22.59
N ALA A 192 8.77 20.82 22.88
CA ALA A 192 8.19 21.02 24.22
C ALA A 192 8.80 20.11 25.30
N CYS A 193 9.34 18.94 24.94
CA CYS A 193 10.05 18.07 25.89
C CYS A 193 11.46 18.55 26.26
N GLN A 194 12.01 19.56 25.56
CA GLN A 194 13.36 20.07 25.79
C GLN A 194 13.39 21.30 26.71
N THR A 195 12.23 21.84 27.06
CA THR A 195 12.05 22.99 27.97
C THR A 195 11.61 22.52 29.34
#